data_AF-A0A4R6K6X6-F1
#
_entry.id   AF-A0A4R6K6X6-F1
#
_cell.length_a   1.000
_cell.length_b   1.000
_cell.length_c   1.000
_cell.angle_alpha   90.00
_cell.angle_beta   90.00
_cell.angle_gamma   90.00
#
_symmetry.space_group_name_H-M   'P 1'
#
loop_
_entity.id
_entity.type
_entity.pdbx_description
1 polymer ?
#
loop_
_entity_poly.entity_id
_entity_poly.type
_entity_poly.pdbx_seq_one_letter_code
_entity_poly.pdbx_strand_id
1 'polypeptide(L)'
;MILVTGATGKVGRQVVAGLLEAGAEVRALVRQPLLSGLPAAVELVQGDINDPAAVRRAAAGVDAAFLLWPSFSSEGAAPIVSALVEEVRRVVYLSALVPAGVWGEVEELLTSKGAATTFLRAGGFAANTLGWAPAFRTGDVIRIPSPKAGRSLIHERDIADVAVLSLLDEVHVGKAYELTGPEVLTQEEQVAVIGSVIGKPLRVEEETPDEARAAMLAMGADETLANASVSYWASLVDNPEPVITTVADLTGHPARTFREWVKDHASEFRVLSTAEVAEEFVTAFRTGDFSRATKLEAPDVTRVAPLEYDGELVGHEAILTNAARTLEGHTITAVDIPDPLLSADQFGVRFTFQYAETDALTTKFSLYTVTTGQITREEVFYFTPPTPQG
;
A
#
# COMPACT_ATOMS: atom_id res chain seq x y z
N MET A 1 -17.73 -14.20 5.36
CA MET A 1 -16.67 -13.80 4.40
C MET A 1 -16.82 -12.34 4.00
N ILE A 2 -15.75 -11.55 3.99
CA ILE A 2 -15.74 -10.13 3.59
C ILE A 2 -14.81 -9.90 2.39
N LEU A 3 -15.32 -9.23 1.35
CA LEU A 3 -14.52 -8.84 0.19
C LEU A 3 -13.80 -7.51 0.44
N VAL A 4 -12.50 -7.45 0.15
CA VAL A 4 -11.71 -6.21 0.15
C VAL A 4 -11.21 -5.91 -1.26
N THR A 5 -11.69 -4.82 -1.84
CA THR A 5 -11.11 -4.25 -3.07
C THR A 5 -9.94 -3.34 -2.73
N GLY A 6 -8.96 -3.20 -3.62
CA GLY A 6 -7.76 -2.41 -3.34
C GLY A 6 -6.94 -2.94 -2.15
N ALA A 7 -7.03 -4.24 -1.87
CA ALA A 7 -6.47 -4.90 -0.69
C ALA A 7 -4.95 -4.74 -0.53
N THR A 8 -4.21 -4.50 -1.62
CA THR A 8 -2.75 -4.27 -1.57
C THR A 8 -2.38 -2.79 -1.39
N GLY A 9 -3.37 -1.89 -1.45
CA GLY A 9 -3.21 -0.46 -1.30
C GLY A 9 -2.89 -0.03 0.14
N LYS A 10 -2.72 1.28 0.35
CA LYS A 10 -2.36 1.87 1.66
C LYS A 10 -3.39 1.58 2.74
N VAL A 11 -4.68 1.80 2.43
CA VAL A 11 -5.80 1.54 3.35
C VAL A 11 -6.20 0.06 3.32
N GLY A 12 -6.39 -0.52 2.13
CA GLY A 12 -6.90 -1.88 1.97
C GLY A 12 -6.08 -2.94 2.72
N ARG A 13 -4.74 -2.80 2.77
CA ARG A 13 -3.89 -3.75 3.53
C ARG A 13 -4.15 -3.71 5.03
N GLN A 14 -4.45 -2.53 5.56
CA GLN A 14 -4.77 -2.36 6.98
C GLN A 14 -6.18 -2.90 7.27
N VAL A 15 -7.12 -2.75 6.34
CA VAL A 15 -8.46 -3.37 6.44
C VAL A 15 -8.34 -4.89 6.47
N VAL A 16 -7.55 -5.49 5.57
CA VAL A 16 -7.28 -6.94 5.59
C VAL A 16 -6.69 -7.37 6.92
N ALA A 17 -5.65 -6.67 7.41
CA ALA A 17 -5.01 -7.01 8.68
C ALA A 17 -6.00 -6.95 9.86
N GLY A 18 -6.78 -5.87 9.98
CA GLY A 18 -7.76 -5.72 11.06
C GLY A 18 -8.91 -6.72 10.98
N LEU A 19 -9.37 -7.09 9.79
CA LEU A 19 -10.38 -8.14 9.62
C LEU A 19 -9.87 -9.52 10.05
N LEU A 20 -8.62 -9.86 9.69
CA LEU A 20 -7.99 -11.12 10.13
C LEU A 20 -7.78 -11.15 11.64
N GLU A 21 -7.36 -10.04 12.25
CA GLU A 21 -7.23 -9.91 13.71
C GLU A 21 -8.57 -10.10 14.42
N ALA A 22 -9.67 -9.59 13.82
CA ALA A 22 -11.02 -9.81 14.30
C ALA A 22 -11.58 -11.23 14.03
N GLY A 23 -10.80 -12.11 13.41
CA GLY A 23 -11.20 -13.49 13.10
C GLY A 23 -12.17 -13.63 11.93
N ALA A 24 -12.31 -12.60 11.09
CA ALA A 24 -13.16 -12.66 9.91
C ALA A 24 -12.45 -13.38 8.75
N GLU A 25 -13.23 -14.12 7.96
CA GLU A 25 -12.76 -14.64 6.67
C GLU A 25 -12.68 -13.51 5.65
N VAL A 26 -11.52 -13.37 5.00
CA VAL A 26 -11.24 -12.27 4.08
C VAL A 26 -10.96 -12.80 2.68
N ARG A 27 -11.61 -12.19 1.69
CA ARG A 27 -11.32 -12.38 0.27
C ARG A 27 -10.82 -11.07 -0.31
N ALA A 28 -9.77 -11.12 -1.13
CA ALA A 28 -9.18 -9.96 -1.77
C ALA A 28 -9.23 -10.06 -3.29
N LEU A 29 -9.78 -9.02 -3.95
CA LEU A 29 -9.65 -8.86 -5.40
C LEU A 29 -8.29 -8.21 -5.71
N VAL A 30 -7.40 -8.94 -6.37
CA VAL A 30 -6.02 -8.51 -6.65
C VAL A 30 -5.63 -8.77 -8.10
N ARG A 31 -4.89 -7.84 -8.71
CA ARG A 31 -4.43 -7.99 -10.11
C ARG A 31 -3.39 -9.10 -10.28
N GLN A 32 -2.49 -9.21 -9.31
CA GLN A 32 -1.36 -10.14 -9.30
C GLN A 32 -1.29 -10.87 -7.94
N PRO A 33 -1.97 -12.02 -7.79
CA PRO A 33 -2.04 -12.74 -6.51
C PRO A 33 -0.67 -13.05 -5.90
N LEU A 34 0.27 -13.50 -6.73
CA LEU A 34 1.64 -13.83 -6.31
C LEU A 34 2.43 -12.64 -5.75
N LEU A 35 2.07 -11.42 -6.14
CA LEU A 35 2.74 -10.17 -5.72
C LEU A 35 1.92 -9.38 -4.71
N SER A 36 0.82 -9.95 -4.23
CA SER A 36 -0.10 -9.24 -3.35
C SER A 36 0.51 -8.91 -1.99
N GLY A 37 1.44 -9.75 -1.50
CA GLY A 37 2.02 -9.63 -0.16
C GLY A 37 0.96 -9.77 0.96
N LEU A 38 -0.22 -10.31 0.64
CA LEU A 38 -1.28 -10.53 1.62
C LEU A 38 -1.07 -11.84 2.38
N PRO A 39 -1.49 -11.93 3.65
CA PRO A 39 -1.34 -13.15 4.44
C PRO A 39 -1.98 -14.37 3.75
N ALA A 40 -1.38 -15.55 3.92
CA ALA A 40 -1.88 -16.80 3.32
C ALA A 40 -3.31 -17.18 3.75
N ALA A 41 -3.80 -16.62 4.85
CA ALA A 41 -5.17 -16.77 5.32
C ALA A 41 -6.21 -16.03 4.45
N VAL A 42 -5.78 -15.14 3.55
CA VAL A 42 -6.66 -14.37 2.66
C VAL A 42 -6.95 -15.18 1.39
N GLU A 43 -8.22 -15.33 1.06
CA GLU A 43 -8.63 -15.90 -0.23
C GLU A 43 -8.34 -14.88 -1.34
N LEU A 44 -7.45 -15.23 -2.28
CA LEU A 44 -7.09 -14.34 -3.38
C LEU A 44 -7.92 -14.66 -4.63
N VAL A 45 -8.62 -13.64 -5.14
CA VAL A 45 -9.29 -13.71 -6.45
C VAL A 45 -8.55 -12.81 -7.43
N GLN A 46 -8.01 -13.41 -8.50
CA GLN A 46 -7.35 -12.66 -9.54
C GLN A 46 -8.38 -11.87 -10.37
N GLY A 47 -8.14 -10.56 -10.51
CA GLY A 47 -8.93 -9.72 -11.41
C GLY A 47 -8.65 -8.24 -11.24
N ASP A 48 -9.23 -7.45 -12.15
CA ASP A 48 -9.19 -5.99 -12.11
C ASP A 48 -10.56 -5.46 -11.64
N ILE A 49 -10.56 -4.42 -10.82
CA ILE A 49 -11.78 -3.76 -10.34
C ILE A 49 -12.55 -3.08 -11.49
N ASN A 50 -11.91 -2.84 -12.64
CA ASN A 50 -12.54 -2.33 -13.85
C ASN A 50 -13.17 -3.44 -14.72
N ASP A 51 -13.09 -4.72 -14.30
CA ASP A 51 -13.77 -5.85 -14.95
C ASP A 51 -15.00 -6.31 -14.13
N PRO A 52 -16.24 -6.04 -14.62
CA PRO A 52 -17.46 -6.46 -13.93
C PRO A 52 -17.55 -7.97 -13.69
N ALA A 53 -16.98 -8.80 -14.57
CA ALA A 53 -17.00 -10.25 -14.40
C ALA A 53 -16.05 -10.69 -13.27
N ALA A 54 -14.89 -10.05 -13.15
CA ALA A 54 -13.98 -10.27 -12.03
C ALA A 54 -14.62 -9.84 -10.69
N VAL A 55 -15.29 -8.69 -10.68
CA VAL A 55 -15.99 -8.19 -9.48
C VAL A 55 -17.08 -9.15 -9.04
N ARG A 56 -17.93 -9.64 -9.96
CA ARG A 56 -18.94 -10.67 -9.62
C ARG A 56 -18.30 -11.94 -9.04
N ARG A 57 -17.24 -12.46 -9.66
CA ARG A 57 -16.55 -13.66 -9.13
C ARG A 57 -16.00 -13.44 -7.72
N ALA A 58 -15.41 -12.27 -7.46
CA ALA A 58 -14.89 -11.95 -6.14
C ALA A 58 -16.00 -11.75 -5.10
N ALA A 59 -17.12 -11.16 -5.51
CA ALA A 59 -18.26 -10.85 -4.66
C ALA A 59 -19.19 -12.05 -4.38
N ALA A 60 -19.15 -13.10 -5.19
CA ALA A 60 -20.02 -14.25 -5.05
C ALA A 60 -19.91 -14.90 -3.65
N GLY A 61 -21.02 -14.91 -2.91
CA GLY A 61 -21.12 -15.54 -1.59
C GLY A 61 -20.44 -14.80 -0.44
N VAL A 62 -20.11 -13.51 -0.60
CA VAL A 62 -19.57 -12.67 0.50
C VAL A 62 -20.70 -11.89 1.19
N ASP A 63 -20.54 -11.62 2.49
CA ASP A 63 -21.56 -10.96 3.31
C ASP A 63 -21.52 -9.43 3.17
N ALA A 64 -20.30 -8.88 3.07
CA ALA A 64 -20.04 -7.45 2.94
C ALA A 64 -18.79 -7.19 2.09
N ALA A 65 -18.69 -5.99 1.53
CA ALA A 65 -17.55 -5.57 0.72
C ALA A 65 -17.02 -4.20 1.15
N PHE A 66 -15.70 -4.08 1.23
CA PHE A 66 -14.98 -2.82 1.24
C PHE A 66 -14.68 -2.39 -0.19
N LEU A 67 -15.27 -1.27 -0.61
CA LEU A 67 -15.08 -0.68 -1.93
C LEU A 67 -14.10 0.50 -1.87
N LEU A 68 -13.03 0.40 -2.63
CA LEU A 68 -12.12 1.49 -2.99
C LEU A 68 -12.23 1.73 -4.49
N TRP A 69 -12.66 2.92 -4.89
CA TRP A 69 -12.65 3.31 -6.30
C TRP A 69 -11.26 3.82 -6.69
N PRO A 70 -10.58 3.22 -7.70
CA PRO A 70 -9.16 3.48 -7.96
C PRO A 70 -8.89 4.64 -8.93
N SER A 71 -9.92 5.29 -9.48
CA SER A 71 -9.80 6.25 -10.58
C SER A 71 -10.29 7.64 -10.19
N PHE A 72 -9.74 8.67 -10.83
CA PHE A 72 -10.23 10.04 -10.74
C PHE A 72 -11.47 10.29 -11.62
N SER A 73 -11.86 9.31 -12.44
CA SER A 73 -13.06 9.32 -13.26
C SER A 73 -14.04 8.26 -12.78
N SER A 74 -15.34 8.56 -12.87
CA SER A 74 -16.43 7.61 -12.64
C SER A 74 -16.72 6.75 -13.88
N GLU A 75 -16.00 6.96 -14.98
CA GLU A 75 -16.10 6.13 -16.17
C GLU A 75 -15.93 4.65 -15.82
N GLY A 76 -16.92 3.83 -16.19
CA GLY A 76 -16.94 2.41 -15.84
C GLY A 76 -17.48 2.09 -14.44
N ALA A 77 -17.78 3.06 -13.57
CA ALA A 77 -18.27 2.78 -12.21
C ALA A 77 -19.63 2.09 -12.19
N ALA A 78 -20.58 2.51 -13.04
CA ALA A 78 -21.94 1.96 -13.04
C ALA A 78 -22.02 0.43 -13.24
N PRO A 79 -21.35 -0.19 -14.24
CA PRO A 79 -21.36 -1.65 -14.37
C PRO A 79 -20.62 -2.36 -13.23
N ILE A 80 -19.59 -1.75 -12.65
CA ILE A 80 -18.85 -2.31 -11.50
C ILE A 80 -19.70 -2.30 -10.23
N VAL A 81 -20.32 -1.17 -9.92
CA VAL A 81 -21.26 -1.05 -8.79
C VAL A 81 -22.41 -2.04 -8.96
N SER A 82 -22.97 -2.16 -10.18
CA SER A 82 -24.03 -3.14 -10.44
C SER A 82 -23.57 -4.58 -10.19
N ALA A 83 -22.40 -4.96 -10.72
CA ALA A 83 -21.80 -6.27 -10.50
C ALA A 83 -21.53 -6.58 -9.02
N LEU A 84 -21.16 -5.57 -8.22
CA LEU A 84 -20.92 -5.73 -6.80
C LEU A 84 -22.23 -5.89 -6.00
N VAL A 85 -23.21 -5.01 -6.21
CA VAL A 85 -24.45 -4.97 -5.42
C VAL A 85 -25.45 -6.06 -5.80
N GLU A 86 -25.28 -6.70 -6.96
CA GLU A 86 -26.00 -7.93 -7.34
C GLU A 86 -25.61 -9.12 -6.44
N GLU A 87 -24.37 -9.15 -5.95
CA GLU A 87 -23.80 -10.25 -5.19
C GLU A 87 -23.68 -9.93 -3.68
N VAL A 88 -23.51 -8.65 -3.32
CA VAL A 88 -23.25 -8.22 -1.94
C VAL A 88 -24.28 -7.21 -1.49
N ARG A 89 -24.91 -7.49 -0.35
CA ARG A 89 -25.93 -6.58 0.21
C ARG A 89 -25.31 -5.37 0.91
N ARG A 90 -24.19 -5.53 1.61
CA ARG A 90 -23.58 -4.49 2.46
C ARG A 90 -22.28 -3.98 1.87
N VAL A 91 -22.15 -2.67 1.67
CA VAL A 91 -20.95 -2.05 1.09
C VAL A 91 -20.44 -0.94 1.99
N VAL A 92 -19.20 -1.05 2.43
CA VAL A 92 -18.47 0.05 3.08
C VAL A 92 -17.59 0.70 2.01
N TYR A 93 -17.87 1.95 1.68
CA TYR A 93 -17.19 2.66 0.60
C TYR A 93 -16.25 3.73 1.16
N LEU A 94 -14.97 3.68 0.77
CA LEU A 94 -14.02 4.77 1.04
C LEU A 94 -14.26 5.91 0.03
N SER A 95 -14.92 6.96 0.53
CA SER A 95 -15.26 8.18 -0.19
C SER A 95 -14.30 9.32 0.16
N ALA A 96 -14.64 10.54 -0.26
CA ALA A 96 -13.93 11.77 0.07
C ALA A 96 -14.72 12.62 1.06
N LEU A 97 -14.01 13.42 1.88
CA LEU A 97 -14.61 14.31 2.89
C LEU A 97 -15.73 15.17 2.32
N VAL A 98 -15.50 15.76 1.14
CA VAL A 98 -16.52 16.42 0.32
C VAL A 98 -16.80 15.50 -0.88
N PRO A 99 -17.92 14.74 -0.89
CA PRO A 99 -18.20 13.74 -1.92
C PRO A 99 -18.70 14.41 -3.20
N ALA A 100 -17.80 15.07 -3.93
CA ALA A 100 -18.03 15.66 -5.25
C ALA A 100 -17.30 14.87 -6.34
N GLY A 101 -17.70 15.08 -7.61
CA GLY A 101 -17.15 14.36 -8.75
C GLY A 101 -17.27 12.85 -8.58
N VAL A 102 -16.20 12.13 -8.93
CA VAL A 102 -16.18 10.65 -8.93
C VAL A 102 -16.65 10.02 -7.62
N TRP A 103 -16.26 10.55 -6.46
CA TRP A 103 -16.65 9.96 -5.17
C TRP A 103 -18.14 10.13 -4.89
N GLY A 104 -18.70 11.32 -5.16
CA GLY A 104 -20.14 11.57 -5.03
C GLY A 104 -20.97 10.74 -6.00
N GLU A 105 -20.50 10.60 -7.24
CA GLU A 105 -21.15 9.79 -8.27
C GLU A 105 -21.18 8.31 -7.89
N VAL A 106 -20.11 7.77 -7.28
CA VAL A 106 -20.08 6.40 -6.77
C VAL A 106 -21.00 6.24 -5.54
N GLU A 107 -21.06 7.21 -4.62
CA GLU A 107 -22.04 7.21 -3.52
C GLU A 107 -23.49 7.15 -4.05
N GLU A 108 -23.81 7.94 -5.08
CA GLU A 108 -25.13 7.98 -5.72
C GLU A 108 -25.44 6.65 -6.44
N LEU A 109 -24.47 6.08 -7.16
CA LEU A 109 -24.62 4.79 -7.82
C LEU A 109 -24.92 3.68 -6.80
N LEU A 110 -24.20 3.62 -5.69
CA LEU A 110 -24.45 2.63 -4.63
C LEU A 110 -25.85 2.79 -4.03
N THR A 111 -26.24 4.03 -3.74
CA THR A 111 -27.54 4.36 -3.13
C THR A 111 -28.70 4.04 -4.08
N SER A 112 -28.61 4.46 -5.35
CA SER A 112 -29.66 4.26 -6.36
C SER A 112 -29.87 2.77 -6.71
N LYS A 113 -28.86 1.93 -6.50
CA LYS A 113 -28.94 0.48 -6.66
C LYS A 113 -29.42 -0.25 -5.40
N GLY A 114 -29.73 0.47 -4.32
CA GLY A 114 -30.31 -0.10 -3.10
C GLY A 114 -29.31 -0.85 -2.21
N ALA A 115 -28.01 -0.58 -2.34
CA ALA A 115 -27.01 -1.17 -1.46
C ALA A 115 -27.21 -0.68 -0.01
N ALA A 116 -27.00 -1.58 0.97
CA ALA A 116 -26.91 -1.19 2.37
C ALA A 116 -25.51 -0.60 2.62
N THR A 117 -25.37 0.72 2.50
CA THR A 117 -24.07 1.39 2.49
C THR A 117 -23.63 1.92 3.85
N THR A 118 -22.32 1.97 4.08
CA THR A 118 -21.67 2.90 5.00
C THR A 118 -20.64 3.70 4.23
N PHE A 119 -20.67 5.03 4.33
CA PHE A 119 -19.71 5.89 3.64
C PHE A 119 -18.62 6.37 4.61
N LEU A 120 -17.36 6.13 4.25
CA LEU A 120 -16.20 6.65 4.96
C LEU A 120 -15.67 7.86 4.18
N ARG A 121 -16.08 9.06 4.55
CA ARG A 121 -15.71 10.32 3.89
C ARG A 121 -14.42 10.86 4.49
N ALA A 122 -13.30 10.37 3.98
CA ALA A 122 -11.98 10.69 4.51
C ALA A 122 -11.38 11.96 3.89
N GLY A 123 -10.70 12.77 4.72
CA GLY A 123 -9.91 13.93 4.30
C GLY A 123 -8.59 13.55 3.61
N GLY A 124 -7.61 14.45 3.62
CA GLY A 124 -6.27 14.14 3.10
C GLY A 124 -5.59 12.98 3.85
N PHE A 125 -4.91 12.08 3.14
CA PHE A 125 -4.22 10.95 3.79
C PHE A 125 -2.78 11.35 4.13
N ALA A 126 -2.30 11.01 5.33
CA ALA A 126 -0.90 11.17 5.71
C ALA A 126 0.04 10.51 4.70
N ALA A 127 -0.36 9.33 4.21
CA ALA A 127 0.35 8.58 3.19
C ALA A 127 0.49 9.27 1.82
N ASN A 128 -0.22 10.36 1.54
CA ASN A 128 0.01 11.15 0.32
C ASN A 128 1.37 11.86 0.34
N THR A 129 1.92 12.13 1.54
CA THR A 129 3.25 12.74 1.70
C THR A 129 4.38 11.82 1.24
N LEU A 130 4.14 10.51 1.09
CA LEU A 130 5.10 9.59 0.44
C LEU A 130 5.45 10.01 -1.00
N GLY A 131 4.60 10.83 -1.66
CA GLY A 131 4.92 11.44 -2.94
C GLY A 131 6.16 12.34 -2.89
N TRP A 132 6.52 12.87 -1.72
CA TRP A 132 7.71 13.71 -1.52
C TRP A 132 8.98 12.90 -1.24
N ALA A 133 8.84 11.61 -0.94
CA ALA A 133 9.96 10.75 -0.56
C ALA A 133 11.11 10.71 -1.59
N PRO A 134 10.88 10.66 -2.91
CA PRO A 134 11.98 10.73 -3.89
C PRO A 134 12.84 11.99 -3.72
N ALA A 135 12.21 13.16 -3.55
CA ALA A 135 12.92 14.42 -3.36
C ALA A 135 13.77 14.42 -2.08
N PHE A 136 13.27 13.83 -1.00
CA PHE A 136 14.00 13.76 0.27
C PHE A 136 15.09 12.69 0.29
N ARG A 137 14.98 11.64 -0.52
CA ARG A 137 16.07 10.66 -0.70
C ARG A 137 17.25 11.26 -1.46
N THR A 138 17.00 12.07 -2.49
CA THR A 138 18.05 12.63 -3.36
C THR A 138 18.49 14.05 -3.01
N GLY A 139 17.72 14.79 -2.21
CA GLY A 139 17.95 16.19 -1.91
C GLY A 139 17.29 16.63 -0.60
N ASP A 140 17.32 17.93 -0.33
CA ASP A 140 16.78 18.56 0.89
C ASP A 140 15.63 19.54 0.62
N VAL A 141 15.26 19.76 -0.65
CA VAL A 141 14.22 20.70 -1.06
C VAL A 141 13.02 19.95 -1.64
N ILE A 142 11.82 20.34 -1.21
CA ILE A 142 10.58 20.05 -1.93
C ILE A 142 9.94 21.34 -2.39
N ARG A 143 9.43 21.32 -3.62
CA ARG A 143 8.64 22.39 -4.20
C ARG A 143 7.16 21.98 -4.09
N ILE A 144 6.33 22.81 -3.45
CA ILE A 144 4.89 22.52 -3.28
C ILE A 144 4.05 23.79 -3.48
N PRO A 145 2.81 23.69 -4.01
CA PRO A 145 1.88 24.80 -4.01
C PRO A 145 1.33 25.06 -2.61
N SER A 146 1.08 26.33 -2.28
CA SER A 146 0.43 26.75 -1.04
C SER A 146 1.02 26.11 0.23
N PRO A 147 2.31 26.34 0.57
CA PRO A 147 2.96 25.75 1.75
C PRO A 147 2.20 25.95 3.07
N LYS A 148 1.48 27.08 3.18
CA LYS A 148 0.68 27.46 4.35
C LYS A 148 -0.73 26.86 4.40
N ALA A 149 -1.09 26.00 3.46
CA ALA A 149 -2.39 25.33 3.44
C ALA A 149 -2.52 24.38 4.64
N GLY A 150 -3.47 24.67 5.55
CA GLY A 150 -3.70 23.87 6.75
C GLY A 150 -4.49 22.60 6.46
N ARG A 151 -3.88 21.44 6.73
CA ARG A 151 -4.44 20.11 6.44
C ARG A 151 -4.61 19.28 7.71
N SER A 152 -5.65 18.45 7.76
CA SER A 152 -5.93 17.52 8.86
C SER A 152 -5.71 16.08 8.41
N LEU A 153 -4.45 15.72 8.12
CA LEU A 153 -4.12 14.46 7.45
C LEU A 153 -4.42 13.24 8.35
N ILE A 154 -5.25 12.32 7.84
CA ILE A 154 -5.62 11.09 8.54
C ILE A 154 -4.65 9.95 8.26
N HIS A 155 -4.36 9.13 9.28
CA HIS A 155 -3.58 7.90 9.16
C HIS A 155 -4.42 6.79 8.50
N GLU A 156 -3.86 6.04 7.55
CA GLU A 156 -4.57 4.94 6.88
C GLU A 156 -5.08 3.82 7.81
N ARG A 157 -4.47 3.67 9.00
CA ARG A 157 -4.92 2.73 10.03
C ARG A 157 -6.21 3.20 10.69
N ASP A 158 -6.38 4.50 10.95
CA ASP A 158 -7.63 5.03 11.51
C ASP A 158 -8.81 4.85 10.53
N ILE A 159 -8.56 5.02 9.23
CA ILE A 159 -9.57 4.71 8.19
C ILE A 159 -9.93 3.22 8.24
N ALA A 160 -8.93 2.35 8.34
CA ALA A 160 -9.13 0.91 8.38
C ALA A 160 -9.86 0.45 9.65
N ASP A 161 -9.56 1.03 10.81
CA ASP A 161 -10.22 0.72 12.08
C ASP A 161 -11.73 1.01 11.99
N VAL A 162 -12.11 2.16 11.42
CA VAL A 162 -13.53 2.50 11.18
C VAL A 162 -14.15 1.60 10.11
N ALA A 163 -13.40 1.25 9.06
CA ALA A 163 -13.88 0.33 8.03
C ALA A 163 -14.16 -1.07 8.59
N VAL A 164 -13.26 -1.61 9.42
CA VAL A 164 -13.41 -2.91 10.07
C VAL A 164 -14.66 -2.94 10.95
N LEU A 165 -14.86 -1.93 11.80
CA LEU A 165 -16.09 -1.80 12.60
C LEU A 165 -17.34 -1.81 11.72
N SER A 166 -17.34 -1.02 10.65
CA SER A 166 -18.47 -0.89 9.71
C SER A 166 -18.74 -2.17 8.90
N LEU A 167 -17.71 -2.98 8.64
CA LEU A 167 -17.82 -4.26 7.93
C LEU A 167 -18.30 -5.40 8.84
N LEU A 168 -18.06 -5.30 10.16
CA LEU A 168 -18.40 -6.34 11.12
C LEU A 168 -19.76 -6.13 11.80
N ASP A 169 -20.25 -4.89 11.90
CA ASP A 169 -21.52 -4.56 12.57
C ASP A 169 -22.48 -3.80 11.66
N GLU A 170 -23.72 -4.29 11.54
CA GLU A 170 -24.77 -3.68 10.73
C GLU A 170 -25.33 -2.38 11.30
N VAL A 171 -25.01 -2.04 12.57
CA VAL A 171 -25.40 -0.76 13.19
C VAL A 171 -24.90 0.47 12.41
N HIS A 172 -23.86 0.27 11.59
CA HIS A 172 -23.26 1.30 10.76
C HIS A 172 -23.96 1.51 9.41
N VAL A 173 -24.89 0.63 9.02
CA VAL A 173 -25.65 0.77 7.77
C VAL A 173 -26.44 2.08 7.75
N GLY A 174 -26.36 2.79 6.62
CA GLY A 174 -26.99 4.09 6.39
C GLY A 174 -26.22 5.27 7.02
N LYS A 175 -25.02 5.04 7.57
CA LYS A 175 -24.18 6.11 8.14
C LYS A 175 -23.18 6.63 7.11
N ALA A 176 -22.85 7.92 7.26
CA ALA A 176 -21.73 8.55 6.59
C ALA A 176 -20.83 9.17 7.67
N TYR A 177 -19.57 8.75 7.70
CA TYR A 177 -18.58 9.14 8.70
C TYR A 177 -17.53 10.03 8.06
N GLU A 178 -17.41 11.26 8.56
CA GLU A 178 -16.32 12.17 8.18
C GLU A 178 -15.08 11.82 9.00
N LEU A 179 -13.95 11.60 8.33
CA LEU A 179 -12.72 11.09 8.95
C LEU A 179 -11.54 12.01 8.67
N THR A 180 -10.93 12.55 9.72
CA THR A 180 -9.76 13.45 9.65
C THR A 180 -8.67 13.02 10.64
N GLY A 181 -7.46 13.55 10.47
CA GLY A 181 -6.44 13.50 11.51
C GLY A 181 -6.81 14.32 12.74
N PRO A 182 -6.04 14.19 13.84
CA PRO A 182 -6.33 14.83 15.12
C PRO A 182 -5.88 16.31 15.21
N GLU A 183 -5.17 16.82 14.21
CA GLU A 183 -4.54 18.14 14.24
C GLU A 183 -4.51 18.76 12.83
N VAL A 184 -4.43 20.08 12.78
CA VAL A 184 -4.18 20.82 11.54
C VAL A 184 -2.70 21.14 11.47
N LEU A 185 -2.05 20.74 10.38
CA LEU A 185 -0.68 21.11 10.04
C LEU A 185 -0.67 21.74 8.66
N THR A 186 0.02 22.87 8.52
CA THR A 186 0.38 23.42 7.21
C THR A 186 1.27 22.43 6.46
N GLN A 187 1.30 22.50 5.13
CA GLN A 187 2.18 21.63 4.36
C GLN A 187 3.66 21.86 4.71
N GLU A 188 4.06 23.10 5.03
CA GLU A 188 5.43 23.39 5.51
C GLU A 188 5.71 22.78 6.89
N GLU A 189 4.74 22.76 7.79
CA GLU A 189 4.87 22.04 9.08
C GLU A 189 4.94 20.53 8.88
N GLN A 190 4.21 19.95 7.93
CA GLN A 190 4.32 18.53 7.60
C GLN A 190 5.75 18.17 7.14
N VAL A 191 6.34 18.98 6.26
CA VAL A 191 7.74 18.81 5.83
C VAL A 191 8.70 18.97 7.00
N ALA A 192 8.45 19.92 7.91
CA ALA A 192 9.25 20.09 9.13
C ALA A 192 9.15 18.88 10.08
N VAL A 193 7.96 18.27 10.23
CA VAL A 193 7.78 17.03 11.00
C VAL A 193 8.56 15.87 10.37
N ILE A 194 8.48 15.71 9.04
CA ILE A 194 9.26 14.70 8.31
C ILE A 194 10.75 14.90 8.56
N GLY A 195 11.27 16.11 8.32
CA GLY A 195 12.69 16.44 8.50
C GLY A 195 13.17 16.19 9.93
N SER A 196 12.35 16.55 10.93
CA SER A 196 12.62 16.29 12.34
C SER A 196 12.73 14.80 12.66
N VAL A 197 11.84 13.96 12.11
CA VAL A 197 11.84 12.52 12.40
C VAL A 197 13.00 11.80 11.71
N ILE A 198 13.32 12.16 10.45
CA ILE A 198 14.43 11.54 9.71
C ILE A 198 15.80 12.17 10.00
N GLY A 199 15.85 13.21 10.84
CA GLY A 199 17.08 13.91 11.19
C GLY A 199 17.71 14.70 10.03
N LYS A 200 16.89 15.19 9.09
CA LYS A 200 17.34 15.92 7.89
C LYS A 200 16.72 17.31 7.83
N PRO A 201 17.50 18.39 7.64
CA PRO A 201 16.95 19.73 7.47
C PRO A 201 16.29 19.85 6.09
N LEU A 202 14.97 19.69 6.03
CA LEU A 202 14.19 19.83 4.80
C LEU A 202 13.75 21.28 4.61
N ARG A 203 13.76 21.74 3.36
CA ARG A 203 13.36 23.10 2.94
C ARG A 203 12.18 23.02 2.00
N VAL A 204 11.28 23.99 2.14
CA VAL A 204 10.12 24.15 1.27
C VAL A 204 10.33 25.36 0.38
N GLU A 205 10.10 25.17 -0.91
CA GLU A 205 9.99 26.23 -1.89
C GLU A 205 8.54 26.27 -2.41
N GLU A 206 7.97 27.46 -2.53
CA GLU A 206 6.62 27.62 -3.04
C GLU A 206 6.63 27.48 -4.57
N GLU A 207 5.79 26.57 -5.08
CA GLU A 207 5.45 26.50 -6.49
C GLU A 207 4.34 27.47 -6.81
N THR A 208 4.44 28.10 -7.98
CA THR A 208 3.36 28.90 -8.53
C THR A 208 2.15 28.02 -8.87
N PRO A 209 0.93 28.58 -8.86
CA PRO A 209 -0.27 27.85 -9.30
C PRO A 209 -0.15 27.25 -10.71
N ASP A 210 0.55 27.92 -11.63
CA ASP A 210 0.80 27.42 -12.99
C ASP A 210 1.70 26.17 -13.01
N GLU A 211 2.78 26.17 -12.23
CA GLU A 211 3.68 25.02 -12.10
C GLU A 211 2.94 23.81 -11.52
N ALA A 212 2.14 24.03 -10.46
CA ALA A 212 1.36 22.97 -9.84
C ALA A 212 0.31 22.39 -10.79
N ARG A 213 -0.38 23.23 -11.58
CA ARG A 213 -1.31 22.75 -12.62
C ARG A 213 -0.60 21.90 -13.65
N ALA A 214 0.53 22.37 -14.18
CA ALA A 214 1.31 21.63 -15.17
C ALA A 214 1.78 20.26 -14.64
N ALA A 215 2.19 20.19 -13.37
CA ALA A 215 2.55 18.94 -12.72
C ALA A 215 1.36 17.95 -12.63
N MET A 216 0.15 18.43 -12.30
CA MET A 216 -1.05 17.59 -12.25
C MET A 216 -1.47 17.07 -13.62
N LEU A 217 -1.41 17.91 -14.66
CA LEU A 217 -1.69 17.49 -16.04
C LEU A 217 -0.69 16.42 -16.51
N ALA A 218 0.59 16.56 -16.14
CA ALA A 218 1.62 15.56 -16.44
C ALA A 218 1.36 14.21 -15.73
N MET A 219 0.64 14.22 -14.60
CA MET A 219 0.19 13.01 -13.89
C MET A 219 -1.14 12.44 -14.43
N GLY A 220 -1.72 13.05 -15.48
CA GLY A 220 -2.93 12.56 -16.13
C GLY A 220 -4.25 13.10 -15.55
N ALA A 221 -4.21 14.11 -14.69
CA ALA A 221 -5.41 14.86 -14.33
C ALA A 221 -5.93 15.63 -15.56
N ASP A 222 -7.25 15.80 -15.66
CA ASP A 222 -7.82 16.75 -16.61
C ASP A 222 -7.69 18.20 -16.10
N GLU A 223 -7.96 19.16 -16.99
CA GLU A 223 -7.92 20.59 -16.67
C GLU A 223 -8.85 20.96 -15.51
N THR A 224 -10.02 20.35 -15.43
CA THR A 224 -11.01 20.66 -14.38
C THR A 224 -10.47 20.26 -13.01
N LEU A 225 -9.95 19.04 -12.90
CA LEU A 225 -9.38 18.48 -11.69
C LEU A 225 -8.10 19.22 -11.27
N ALA A 226 -7.22 19.55 -12.22
CA ALA A 226 -6.00 20.31 -11.94
C ALA A 226 -6.33 21.71 -11.39
N ASN A 227 -7.24 22.44 -12.05
CA ASN A 227 -7.68 23.76 -11.60
C ASN A 227 -8.40 23.71 -10.24
N ALA A 228 -9.28 22.73 -10.03
CA ALA A 228 -10.00 22.56 -8.78
C ALA A 228 -9.06 22.23 -7.62
N SER A 229 -8.06 21.37 -7.83
CA SER A 229 -7.11 20.96 -6.79
C SER A 229 -6.19 22.11 -6.38
N VAL A 230 -5.65 22.86 -7.34
CA VAL A 230 -4.83 24.05 -7.05
C VAL A 230 -5.63 25.13 -6.33
N SER A 231 -6.87 25.35 -6.75
CA SER A 231 -7.77 26.29 -6.06
C SER A 231 -8.13 25.81 -4.65
N TYR A 232 -8.32 24.50 -4.46
CA TYR A 232 -8.56 23.90 -3.16
C TYR A 232 -7.37 24.09 -2.23
N TRP A 233 -6.13 23.78 -2.64
CA TRP A 233 -4.96 24.02 -1.79
C TRP A 233 -4.79 25.48 -1.40
N ALA A 234 -5.04 26.41 -2.34
CA ALA A 234 -4.97 27.83 -2.04
C ALA A 234 -6.03 28.27 -1.03
N SER A 235 -7.26 27.73 -1.10
CA SER A 235 -8.34 28.10 -0.17
C SER A 235 -8.07 27.65 1.27
N LEU A 236 -7.31 26.58 1.45
CA LEU A 236 -6.94 26.02 2.75
C LEU A 236 -5.95 26.88 3.56
N VAL A 237 -5.39 27.94 2.96
CA VAL A 237 -4.59 28.94 3.68
C VAL A 237 -5.47 29.76 4.62
N ASP A 238 -6.63 30.20 4.13
CA ASP A 238 -7.59 31.00 4.90
C ASP A 238 -8.69 30.14 5.55
N ASN A 239 -8.89 28.91 5.05
CA ASN A 239 -9.95 27.99 5.47
C ASN A 239 -9.39 26.57 5.70
N PRO A 240 -8.59 26.35 6.77
CA PRO A 240 -7.95 25.06 7.01
C PRO A 240 -8.96 23.91 7.13
N GLU A 241 -8.52 22.68 6.80
CA GLU A 241 -9.33 21.48 6.97
C GLU A 241 -9.79 21.32 8.44
N PRO A 242 -11.02 20.85 8.70
CA PRO A 242 -11.53 20.69 10.06
C PRO A 242 -10.88 19.50 10.77
N VAL A 243 -10.91 19.50 12.12
CA VAL A 243 -10.59 18.33 12.94
C VAL A 243 -11.88 17.73 13.49
N ILE A 244 -12.11 16.45 13.21
CA ILE A 244 -13.34 15.72 13.53
C ILE A 244 -13.00 14.53 14.45
N THR A 245 -13.84 14.28 15.45
CA THR A 245 -13.59 13.25 16.49
C THR A 245 -14.08 11.86 16.14
N THR A 246 -14.65 11.65 14.95
CA THR A 246 -15.33 10.40 14.55
C THR A 246 -14.49 9.15 14.79
N VAL A 247 -13.18 9.19 14.55
CA VAL A 247 -12.27 8.07 14.85
C VAL A 247 -12.35 7.72 16.33
N ALA A 248 -12.12 8.69 17.21
CA ALA A 248 -12.17 8.47 18.65
C ALA A 248 -13.55 8.04 19.15
N ASP A 249 -14.61 8.60 18.59
CA ASP A 249 -15.99 8.29 18.98
C ASP A 249 -16.39 6.85 18.61
N LEU A 250 -15.83 6.29 17.52
CA LEU A 250 -16.15 4.95 17.04
C LEU A 250 -15.18 3.88 17.54
N THR A 251 -13.88 4.16 17.56
CA THR A 251 -12.85 3.16 17.87
C THR A 251 -12.43 3.15 19.35
N GLY A 252 -12.80 4.20 20.10
CA GLY A 252 -12.45 4.35 21.52
C GLY A 252 -10.99 4.75 21.78
N HIS A 253 -10.19 5.01 20.74
CA HIS A 253 -8.83 5.53 20.85
C HIS A 253 -8.68 6.84 20.05
N PRO A 254 -7.79 7.77 20.45
CA PRO A 254 -7.56 8.98 19.67
C PRO A 254 -7.10 8.64 18.24
N ALA A 255 -7.43 9.51 17.28
CA ALA A 255 -6.84 9.43 15.95
C ALA A 255 -5.31 9.59 16.04
N ARG A 256 -4.59 8.84 15.20
CA ARG A 256 -3.12 8.82 15.18
C ARG A 256 -2.61 10.12 14.58
N THR A 257 -1.57 10.67 15.19
CA THR A 257 -0.98 11.95 14.77
C THR A 257 -0.18 11.81 13.48
N PHE A 258 0.03 12.92 12.77
CA PHE A 258 0.91 12.90 11.59
C PHE A 258 2.34 12.52 11.96
N ARG A 259 2.82 12.94 13.14
CA ARG A 259 4.16 12.58 13.64
C ARG A 259 4.30 11.07 13.89
N GLU A 260 3.27 10.41 14.43
CA GLU A 260 3.27 8.95 14.57
C GLU A 260 3.32 8.27 13.21
N TRP A 261 2.50 8.73 12.27
CA TRP A 261 2.55 8.24 10.89
C TRP A 261 3.95 8.39 10.28
N VAL A 262 4.60 9.55 10.43
CA VAL A 262 5.97 9.76 9.90
C VAL A 262 6.98 8.82 10.56
N LYS A 263 6.84 8.48 11.85
CA LYS A 263 7.72 7.50 12.51
C LYS A 263 7.54 6.10 11.91
N ASP A 264 6.30 5.69 11.69
CA ASP A 264 5.96 4.40 11.08
C ASP A 264 6.50 4.28 9.64
N HIS A 265 6.65 5.40 8.94
CA HIS A 265 7.07 5.48 7.54
C HIS A 265 8.45 6.14 7.35
N ALA A 266 9.25 6.28 8.40
CA ALA A 266 10.50 7.07 8.37
C ALA A 266 11.52 6.54 7.36
N SER A 267 11.58 5.21 7.16
CA SER A 267 12.49 4.59 6.18
C SER A 267 12.16 4.97 4.73
N GLU A 268 10.89 5.27 4.43
CA GLU A 268 10.48 5.63 3.07
C GLU A 268 11.08 7.00 2.65
N PHE A 269 11.36 7.90 3.57
CA PHE A 269 11.85 9.26 3.28
C PHE A 269 13.37 9.40 3.22
N ARG A 270 14.13 8.33 3.47
CA ARG A 270 15.60 8.36 3.52
C ARG A 270 16.22 7.25 2.70
N VAL A 271 17.50 7.41 2.35
CA VAL A 271 18.29 6.33 1.76
C VAL A 271 18.64 5.35 2.88
N LEU A 272 18.31 4.08 2.70
CA LEU A 272 18.66 3.03 3.65
C LEU A 272 20.12 2.61 3.48
N SER A 273 20.77 2.31 4.59
CA SER A 273 22.06 1.62 4.59
C SER A 273 21.87 0.15 4.19
N THR A 274 22.93 -0.51 3.73
CA THR A 274 22.92 -1.94 3.39
C THR A 274 22.41 -2.82 4.54
N ALA A 275 22.78 -2.49 5.78
CA ALA A 275 22.30 -3.20 6.96
C ALA A 275 20.78 -3.06 7.15
N GLU A 276 20.23 -1.87 6.93
CA GLU A 276 18.78 -1.63 7.03
C GLU A 276 18.03 -2.30 5.89
N VAL A 277 18.57 -2.27 4.66
CA VAL A 277 17.99 -3.04 3.54
C VAL A 277 17.97 -4.53 3.86
N ALA A 278 19.06 -5.06 4.43
CA ALA A 278 19.13 -6.47 4.83
C ALA A 278 18.06 -6.84 5.87
N GLU A 279 17.93 -6.04 6.94
CA GLU A 279 16.95 -6.27 7.99
C GLU A 279 15.52 -6.19 7.49
N GLU A 280 15.19 -5.16 6.69
CA GLU A 280 13.86 -4.99 6.12
C GLU A 280 13.52 -6.11 5.12
N PHE A 281 14.48 -6.52 4.29
CA PHE A 281 14.30 -7.60 3.32
C PHE A 281 14.01 -8.92 4.03
N VAL A 282 14.78 -9.29 5.04
CA VAL A 282 14.54 -10.50 5.84
C VAL A 282 13.20 -10.48 6.52
N THR A 283 12.86 -9.36 7.14
CA THR A 283 11.61 -9.20 7.86
C THR A 283 10.43 -9.40 6.90
N ALA A 284 10.47 -8.75 5.74
CA ALA A 284 9.46 -8.89 4.70
C ALA A 284 9.28 -10.35 4.25
N PHE A 285 10.37 -11.08 4.02
CA PHE A 285 10.29 -12.50 3.67
C PHE A 285 9.74 -13.38 4.81
N ARG A 286 10.16 -13.14 6.06
CA ARG A 286 9.68 -13.91 7.23
C ARG A 286 8.20 -13.69 7.52
N THR A 287 7.69 -12.49 7.28
CA THR A 287 6.27 -12.16 7.49
C THR A 287 5.40 -12.42 6.25
N GLY A 288 6.00 -12.83 5.12
CA GLY A 288 5.29 -13.03 3.85
C GLY A 288 4.90 -11.75 3.12
N ASP A 289 5.42 -10.59 3.51
CA ASP A 289 5.20 -9.31 2.82
C ASP A 289 6.12 -9.16 1.60
N PHE A 290 5.90 -10.00 0.59
CA PHE A 290 6.69 -9.98 -0.65
C PHE A 290 6.55 -8.65 -1.42
N SER A 291 5.46 -7.91 -1.21
CA SER A 291 5.30 -6.57 -1.78
C SER A 291 6.29 -5.57 -1.17
N ARG A 292 6.66 -5.73 0.11
CA ARG A 292 7.71 -4.91 0.72
C ARG A 292 9.09 -5.32 0.24
N ALA A 293 9.36 -6.62 0.16
CA ALA A 293 10.63 -7.12 -0.35
C ALA A 293 10.94 -6.61 -1.78
N THR A 294 9.94 -6.64 -2.66
CA THR A 294 10.06 -6.17 -4.05
C THR A 294 10.40 -4.69 -4.16
N LYS A 295 9.95 -3.83 -3.22
CA LYS A 295 10.32 -2.40 -3.23
C LYS A 295 11.79 -2.14 -2.88
N LEU A 296 12.43 -3.07 -2.18
CA LEU A 296 13.85 -3.00 -1.88
C LEU A 296 14.70 -3.35 -3.10
N GLU A 297 14.13 -3.96 -4.15
CA GLU A 297 14.80 -4.25 -5.42
C GLU A 297 14.70 -3.07 -6.39
N ALA A 298 15.81 -2.76 -7.05
CA ALA A 298 15.86 -1.74 -8.09
C ALA A 298 15.45 -2.32 -9.46
N PRO A 299 14.90 -1.52 -10.41
CA PRO A 299 14.52 -2.02 -11.73
C PRO A 299 15.65 -2.66 -12.55
N ASP A 300 16.91 -2.36 -12.22
CA ASP A 300 18.13 -2.87 -12.84
C ASP A 300 18.75 -4.06 -12.07
N VAL A 301 18.02 -4.61 -11.09
CA VAL A 301 18.45 -5.79 -10.35
C VAL A 301 18.85 -6.91 -11.31
N THR A 302 20.06 -7.45 -11.13
CA THR A 302 20.56 -8.57 -11.93
C THR A 302 20.68 -9.81 -11.06
N ARG A 303 19.93 -10.88 -11.40
CA ARG A 303 20.02 -12.18 -10.73
C ARG A 303 20.87 -13.16 -11.51
N VAL A 304 21.83 -13.79 -10.83
CA VAL A 304 22.72 -14.83 -11.37
C VAL A 304 22.52 -16.11 -10.55
N ALA A 305 22.28 -17.26 -11.18
CA ALA A 305 22.06 -18.53 -10.49
C ALA A 305 22.83 -19.68 -11.17
N PRO A 306 23.95 -20.18 -10.60
CA PRO A 306 24.62 -21.36 -11.11
C PRO A 306 23.90 -22.63 -10.61
N LEU A 307 23.71 -23.60 -11.52
CA LEU A 307 23.31 -25.01 -11.37
C LEU A 307 22.05 -25.41 -12.16
N GLU A 308 21.10 -24.50 -12.43
CA GLU A 308 19.88 -24.81 -13.22
C GLU A 308 19.66 -23.88 -14.43
N TYR A 309 20.33 -22.73 -14.49
CA TYR A 309 20.16 -21.72 -15.53
C TYR A 309 21.51 -21.05 -15.86
N ASP A 310 22.02 -21.22 -17.08
CA ASP A 310 23.33 -20.69 -17.51
C ASP A 310 23.29 -19.20 -17.94
N GLY A 311 22.35 -18.40 -17.43
CA GLY A 311 22.16 -17.01 -17.84
C GLY A 311 21.94 -16.01 -16.69
N GLU A 312 22.02 -14.73 -17.00
CA GLU A 312 21.62 -13.65 -16.10
C GLU A 312 20.16 -13.26 -16.35
N LEU A 313 19.42 -12.98 -15.28
CA LEU A 313 18.09 -12.39 -15.36
C LEU A 313 18.20 -10.92 -14.98
N VAL A 314 17.91 -10.04 -15.93
CA VAL A 314 18.02 -8.59 -15.74
C VAL A 314 16.63 -7.99 -15.60
N GLY A 315 16.45 -7.27 -14.50
CA GLY A 315 15.27 -6.52 -14.20
C GLY A 315 14.20 -7.30 -13.44
N HIS A 316 13.43 -6.53 -12.68
CA HIS A 316 12.46 -6.99 -11.69
C HIS A 316 11.44 -8.00 -12.28
N GLU A 317 10.85 -7.67 -13.43
CA GLU A 317 9.82 -8.50 -14.05
C GLU A 317 10.34 -9.89 -14.48
N ALA A 318 11.55 -9.95 -15.04
CA ALA A 318 12.17 -11.20 -15.45
C ALA A 318 12.50 -12.09 -14.24
N ILE A 319 12.98 -11.48 -13.15
CA ILE A 319 13.29 -12.19 -11.91
C ILE A 319 12.03 -12.78 -11.30
N LEU A 320 10.96 -11.99 -11.16
CA LEU A 320 9.68 -12.43 -10.60
C LEU A 320 9.01 -13.50 -11.45
N THR A 321 9.02 -13.36 -12.78
CA THR A 321 8.46 -14.36 -13.69
C THR A 321 9.17 -15.70 -13.52
N ASN A 322 10.50 -15.68 -13.43
CA ASN A 322 11.24 -16.91 -13.17
C ASN A 322 11.02 -17.42 -11.73
N ALA A 323 10.92 -16.55 -10.72
CA ALA A 323 10.64 -16.95 -9.35
C ALA A 323 9.28 -17.66 -9.24
N ALA A 324 8.24 -17.11 -9.86
CA ALA A 324 6.90 -17.72 -9.92
C ALA A 324 6.95 -19.12 -10.54
N ARG A 325 7.68 -19.27 -11.66
CA ARG A 325 7.89 -20.58 -12.31
C ARG A 325 8.65 -21.57 -11.42
N THR A 326 9.66 -21.12 -10.68
CA THR A 326 10.51 -22.00 -9.85
C THR A 326 9.93 -22.30 -8.47
N LEU A 327 9.01 -21.48 -7.96
CA LEU A 327 8.41 -21.64 -6.63
C LEU A 327 7.01 -22.28 -6.69
N GLU A 328 6.50 -22.58 -7.89
CA GLU A 328 5.24 -23.27 -8.08
C GLU A 328 5.29 -24.65 -7.38
N GLY A 329 4.48 -24.83 -6.35
CA GLY A 329 4.44 -26.06 -5.56
C GLY A 329 5.53 -26.20 -4.47
N HIS A 330 6.16 -25.12 -4.03
CA HIS A 330 7.17 -25.16 -2.95
C HIS A 330 6.75 -24.34 -1.72
N THR A 331 7.11 -24.81 -0.53
CA THR A 331 6.87 -24.08 0.73
C THR A 331 8.20 -23.62 1.31
N ILE A 332 8.32 -22.31 1.57
CA ILE A 332 9.47 -21.75 2.29
C ILE A 332 9.29 -22.10 3.78
N THR A 333 10.18 -22.93 4.32
CA THR A 333 10.04 -23.44 5.69
C THR A 333 10.90 -22.67 6.69
N ALA A 334 11.98 -22.02 6.24
CA ALA A 334 12.78 -21.11 7.06
C ALA A 334 13.51 -20.06 6.22
N VAL A 335 13.60 -18.84 6.78
CA VAL A 335 14.46 -17.76 6.28
C VAL A 335 15.31 -17.29 7.45
N ASP A 336 16.60 -17.55 7.39
CA ASP A 336 17.52 -17.26 8.49
C ASP A 336 18.68 -16.40 8.05
N ILE A 337 18.93 -15.38 8.87
CA ILE A 337 20.14 -14.57 8.85
C ILE A 337 20.55 -14.28 10.29
N PRO A 338 21.45 -15.08 10.86
CA PRO A 338 22.19 -14.66 12.03
C PRO A 338 23.48 -14.01 11.52
N ASP A 339 23.35 -12.75 11.09
CA ASP A 339 24.42 -11.75 10.92
C ASP A 339 25.58 -12.01 9.90
N PRO A 340 25.39 -11.70 8.59
CA PRO A 340 26.48 -11.68 7.61
C PRO A 340 26.40 -10.42 6.72
N LEU A 341 26.52 -9.23 7.30
CA LEU A 341 26.91 -8.08 6.49
C LEU A 341 28.34 -8.37 5.98
N LEU A 342 28.47 -8.66 4.69
CA LEU A 342 29.72 -9.14 4.10
C LEU A 342 30.64 -7.97 3.75
N SER A 343 30.04 -6.83 3.39
CA SER A 343 30.73 -5.58 3.10
C SER A 343 29.78 -4.40 3.34
N ALA A 344 30.28 -3.18 3.14
CA ALA A 344 29.46 -1.96 3.25
C ALA A 344 28.28 -1.93 2.26
N ASP A 345 28.35 -2.70 1.18
CA ASP A 345 27.39 -2.76 0.08
C ASP A 345 26.80 -4.16 -0.15
N GLN A 346 27.15 -5.18 0.65
CA GLN A 346 26.63 -6.53 0.45
C GLN A 346 26.17 -7.22 1.74
N PHE A 347 25.09 -8.00 1.62
CA PHE A 347 24.59 -8.89 2.66
C PHE A 347 24.16 -10.24 2.07
N GLY A 348 24.27 -11.31 2.85
CA GLY A 348 23.88 -12.67 2.42
C GLY A 348 22.64 -13.19 3.14
N VAL A 349 21.72 -13.83 2.43
CA VAL A 349 20.50 -14.44 2.98
C VAL A 349 20.48 -15.94 2.70
N ARG A 350 20.21 -16.74 3.72
CA ARG A 350 20.01 -18.18 3.54
C ARG A 350 18.52 -18.52 3.60
N PHE A 351 18.04 -19.15 2.53
CA PHE A 351 16.68 -19.66 2.43
C PHE A 351 16.68 -21.18 2.50
N THR A 352 15.71 -21.74 3.21
CA THR A 352 15.48 -23.18 3.27
C THR A 352 14.07 -23.48 2.76
N PHE A 353 13.97 -24.42 1.84
CA PHE A 353 12.72 -24.78 1.17
C PHE A 353 12.48 -26.29 1.27
N GLN A 354 11.21 -26.66 1.30
CA GLN A 354 10.77 -28.05 1.23
C GLN A 354 9.99 -28.26 -0.07
N TYR A 355 10.42 -29.25 -0.85
CA TYR A 355 9.72 -29.67 -2.07
C TYR A 355 8.45 -30.44 -1.70
N ALA A 356 7.29 -29.98 -2.14
CA ALA A 356 6.01 -30.60 -1.81
C ALA A 356 5.87 -32.04 -2.35
N GLU A 357 6.56 -32.37 -3.44
CA GLU A 357 6.45 -33.69 -4.09
C GLU A 357 7.34 -34.76 -3.44
N THR A 358 8.45 -34.37 -2.80
CA THR A 358 9.50 -35.29 -2.34
C THR A 358 9.83 -35.19 -0.87
N ASP A 359 9.29 -34.19 -0.16
CA ASP A 359 9.69 -33.77 1.18
C ASP A 359 11.20 -33.46 1.34
N ALA A 360 11.92 -33.32 0.22
CA ALA A 360 13.33 -33.01 0.24
C ALA A 360 13.54 -31.56 0.71
N LEU A 361 14.50 -31.38 1.64
CA LEU A 361 14.95 -30.07 2.09
C LEU A 361 16.08 -29.59 1.19
N THR A 362 15.98 -28.37 0.68
CA THR A 362 17.08 -27.71 -0.04
C THR A 362 17.42 -26.37 0.61
N THR A 363 18.67 -25.97 0.49
CA THR A 363 19.16 -24.69 1.01
C THR A 363 19.73 -23.85 -0.12
N LYS A 364 19.35 -22.58 -0.15
CA LYS A 364 19.85 -21.58 -1.09
C LYS A 364 20.53 -20.46 -0.31
N PHE A 365 21.69 -20.01 -0.75
CA PHE A 365 22.33 -18.80 -0.26
C PHE A 365 22.24 -17.73 -1.35
N SER A 366 21.67 -16.57 -1.05
CA SER A 366 21.63 -15.42 -1.96
C SER A 366 22.53 -14.31 -1.42
N LEU A 367 23.50 -13.86 -2.21
CA LEU A 367 24.31 -12.68 -1.96
C LEU A 367 23.69 -11.48 -2.65
N TYR A 368 23.32 -10.45 -1.89
CA TYR A 368 22.72 -9.22 -2.42
C TYR A 368 23.73 -8.08 -2.39
N THR A 369 23.74 -7.29 -3.46
CA THR A 369 24.46 -6.00 -3.53
C THR A 369 23.48 -4.84 -3.46
N VAL A 370 23.75 -3.86 -2.61
CA VAL A 370 22.92 -2.69 -2.36
C VAL A 370 23.62 -1.44 -2.88
N THR A 371 22.93 -0.70 -3.75
CA THR A 371 23.35 0.62 -4.24
C THR A 371 22.26 1.63 -3.92
N THR A 372 22.62 2.74 -3.28
CA THR A 372 21.68 3.83 -2.96
C THR A 372 20.41 3.36 -2.21
N GLY A 373 20.56 2.40 -1.30
CA GLY A 373 19.46 1.86 -0.50
C GLY A 373 18.53 0.90 -1.24
N GLN A 374 18.91 0.42 -2.43
CA GLN A 374 18.19 -0.59 -3.19
C GLN A 374 19.11 -1.75 -3.57
N ILE A 375 18.56 -2.96 -3.61
CA ILE A 375 19.22 -4.16 -4.11
C ILE A 375 19.33 -4.05 -5.65
N THR A 376 20.55 -4.09 -6.17
CA THR A 376 20.86 -4.02 -7.61
C THR A 376 21.46 -5.31 -8.17
N ARG A 377 21.80 -6.27 -7.31
CA ARG A 377 22.27 -7.59 -7.75
C ARG A 377 21.92 -8.68 -6.74
N GLU A 378 21.53 -9.85 -7.23
CA GLU A 378 21.37 -11.09 -6.45
C GLU A 378 22.23 -12.20 -7.09
N GLU A 379 23.17 -12.76 -6.34
CA GLU A 379 23.92 -13.95 -6.73
C GLU A 379 23.44 -15.14 -5.88
N VAL A 380 22.87 -16.14 -6.54
CA VAL A 380 22.20 -17.27 -5.90
C VAL A 380 23.10 -18.49 -5.95
N PHE A 381 23.26 -19.20 -4.85
CA PHE A 381 24.04 -20.44 -4.75
C PHE A 381 23.16 -21.53 -4.14
N TYR A 382 22.96 -22.63 -4.86
CA TYR A 382 22.23 -23.78 -4.34
C TYR A 382 23.16 -24.76 -3.62
N PHE A 383 22.69 -25.29 -2.50
CA PHE A 383 23.39 -26.32 -1.74
C PHE A 383 22.42 -27.46 -1.40
N THR A 384 22.72 -28.65 -1.92
CA THR A 384 22.11 -29.90 -1.46
C THR A 384 23.00 -30.49 -0.37
N PRO A 385 22.52 -30.65 0.88
CA PRO A 385 23.31 -31.32 1.91
C PRO A 385 23.66 -32.74 1.46
N PRO A 386 24.89 -33.24 1.71
CA PRO A 386 25.23 -34.62 1.39
C PRO A 386 24.30 -35.57 2.15
N THR A 387 23.69 -36.53 1.45
CA THR A 387 22.94 -37.62 2.07
C THR A 387 23.90 -38.35 3.02
N PRO A 388 23.55 -38.55 4.30
CA PRO A 388 24.40 -39.34 5.19
C PRO A 388 24.63 -40.71 4.56
N GLN A 389 25.87 -41.02 4.20
CA GLN A 389 26.23 -42.38 3.82
C GLN A 389 26.08 -43.22 5.10
N GLY A 390 25.18 -44.19 5.05
CA GLY A 390 24.89 -45.13 6.14
C GLY A 390 26.02 -46.10 6.42
#